data_AF-A0A0S8IPJ3-F1
#
_entry.id   AF-A0A0S8IPJ3-F1
#
_cell.length_a   1.000
_cell.length_b   1.000
_cell.length_c   1.000
_cell.angle_alpha   90.00
_cell.angle_beta   90.00
_cell.angle_gamma   90.00
#
_symmetry.space_group_name_H-M   'P 1'
#
loop_
_entity.id
_entity.type
_entity.pdbx_description
1 polymer ?
#
loop_
_entity_poly.entity_id
_entity_poly.type
_entity_poly.pdbx_seq_one_letter_code
_entity_poly.pdbx_strand_id
1 'polypeptide(L)'
;MNLRKTTLLAIIGICYHFALRAVGTFSPDIFRILLVAQIAQITSMLAHLTIVLFFIFFIKDYVQKEQVELKKATGLAIVGSSAMLLVNTKGLLIIVFRTHLSPDLLWSLERSNYIGVLLPWISSILILFFFISFYKETVLERKMKLRKATLSAVIGSSINALVLTFVLLNSLFLREIIHLVELSRKIAIIFIPIFVFSFVAVLYFFLTFYKEQEKKVSSAS
;
A
#
# COMPACT_ATOMS: atom_id res chain seq x y z
N MET A 1 -20.85 -4.75 3.41
CA MET A 1 -20.11 -3.47 3.45
C MET A 1 -20.34 -2.75 2.12
N ASN A 2 -20.32 -1.42 2.06
CA ASN A 2 -20.46 -0.66 0.80
C ASN A 2 -19.11 -0.02 0.47
N LEU A 3 -18.77 0.11 -0.81
CA LEU A 3 -17.59 0.82 -1.32
C LEU A 3 -17.27 2.14 -0.62
N ARG A 4 -18.26 2.95 -0.23
CA ARG A 4 -18.00 4.20 0.51
C ARG A 4 -17.31 3.93 1.86
N LYS A 5 -17.80 2.93 2.61
CA LYS A 5 -17.24 2.55 3.91
C LYS A 5 -15.83 1.97 3.74
N THR A 6 -15.61 1.14 2.73
CA THR A 6 -14.27 0.58 2.47
C THR A 6 -13.27 1.63 2.01
N THR A 7 -13.71 2.63 1.25
CA THR A 7 -12.88 3.79 0.88
C THR A 7 -12.46 4.58 2.12
N LEU A 8 -13.38 4.82 3.07
CA LEU A 8 -13.05 5.49 4.34
C LEU A 8 -12.05 4.67 5.17
N LEU A 9 -12.28 3.36 5.29
CA LEU A 9 -11.36 2.47 5.98
C LEU A 9 -9.97 2.47 5.32
N ALA A 10 -9.91 2.48 3.99
CA ALA A 10 -8.65 2.58 3.26
C ALA A 10 -7.94 3.94 3.50
N ILE A 11 -8.68 5.05 3.58
CA ILE A 11 -8.11 6.35 3.97
C ILE A 11 -7.46 6.26 5.36
N ILE A 12 -8.18 5.73 6.35
CA ILE A 12 -7.67 5.55 7.71
C ILE A 12 -6.43 4.63 7.69
N GLY A 13 -6.49 3.51 6.97
CA GLY A 13 -5.37 2.58 6.85
C GLY A 13 -4.13 3.19 6.21
N ILE A 14 -4.28 3.97 5.13
CA ILE A 14 -3.18 4.65 4.44
C ILE A 14 -2.55 5.72 5.36
N CYS A 15 -3.35 6.53 6.05
CA CYS A 15 -2.87 7.50 7.03
C CYS A 15 -2.13 6.83 8.19
N TYR A 16 -2.69 5.74 8.72
CA TYR A 16 -2.07 4.96 9.78
C TYR A 16 -0.71 4.41 9.34
N HIS A 17 -0.65 3.78 8.17
CA HIS A 17 0.59 3.20 7.64
C HIS A 17 1.69 4.25 7.41
N PHE A 18 1.29 5.43 6.92
CA PHE A 18 2.21 6.56 6.79
C PHE A 18 2.74 7.05 8.14
N ALA A 19 1.86 7.23 9.13
CA ALA A 19 2.25 7.63 10.48
C ALA A 19 3.19 6.58 11.11
N LEU A 20 2.87 5.30 10.96
CA LEU A 20 3.70 4.21 11.47
C LEU A 20 5.11 4.23 10.87
N ARG A 21 5.22 4.44 9.55
CA ARG A 21 6.52 4.59 8.88
C ARG A 21 7.28 5.82 9.35
N ALA A 22 6.60 6.95 9.54
CA ALA A 22 7.21 8.17 10.05
C ALA A 22 7.79 7.95 11.45
N VAL A 23 7.01 7.35 12.37
CA VAL A 23 7.47 6.99 13.72
C VAL A 23 8.66 6.02 13.64
N GLY A 24 8.59 4.99 12.78
CA GLY A 24 9.71 4.05 12.55
C GLY A 24 11.00 4.71 12.05
N THR A 25 10.88 5.79 11.30
CA THR A 25 12.03 6.52 10.74
C THR A 25 12.64 7.50 11.75
N PHE A 26 11.80 8.25 12.48
CA PHE A 26 12.27 9.28 13.40
C PHE A 26 12.53 8.78 14.82
N SER A 27 11.88 7.69 15.22
CA SER A 27 11.96 7.13 16.58
C SER A 27 11.96 5.60 16.55
N PRO A 28 12.96 4.98 15.89
CA PRO A 28 13.03 3.52 15.75
C PRO A 28 13.06 2.79 17.10
N ASP A 29 13.62 3.41 18.14
CA ASP A 29 13.76 2.81 19.46
C ASP A 29 12.42 2.51 20.16
N ILE A 30 11.33 3.17 19.75
CA ILE A 30 9.98 2.89 20.26
C ILE A 30 9.56 1.44 19.97
N PHE A 31 10.02 0.88 18.85
CA PHE A 31 9.71 -0.50 18.45
C PHE A 31 10.58 -1.55 19.14
N ARG A 32 11.53 -1.16 20.00
CA ARG A 32 12.24 -2.11 20.88
C ARG A 32 11.33 -2.70 21.95
N ILE A 33 10.28 -1.96 22.33
CA ILE A 33 9.27 -2.46 23.27
C ILE A 33 8.39 -3.47 22.53
N LEU A 34 8.48 -4.75 22.93
CA LEU A 34 7.80 -5.86 22.26
C LEU A 34 6.31 -5.60 22.05
N LEU A 35 5.61 -5.14 23.09
CA LEU A 35 4.17 -4.85 23.00
C LEU A 35 3.86 -3.81 21.92
N VAL A 36 4.69 -2.77 21.80
CA VAL A 36 4.51 -1.71 20.80
C VAL A 36 4.74 -2.27 19.39
N ALA A 37 5.79 -3.09 19.20
CA ALA A 37 6.04 -3.77 17.93
C ALA A 37 4.89 -4.71 17.53
N GLN A 38 4.33 -5.46 18.48
CA GLN A 38 3.20 -6.36 18.24
C GLN A 38 1.94 -5.59 17.83
N ILE A 39 1.59 -4.53 18.58
CA ILE A 39 0.44 -3.67 18.26
C ILE A 39 0.62 -3.04 16.87
N ALA A 40 1.80 -2.48 16.60
CA ALA A 40 2.15 -1.89 15.31
C ALA A 40 2.00 -2.88 14.14
N GLN A 41 2.42 -4.13 14.35
CA GLN A 41 2.34 -5.16 13.32
C GLN A 41 0.89 -5.60 13.04
N ILE A 42 0.08 -5.80 14.10
CA ILE A 42 -1.34 -6.15 13.98
C ILE A 42 -2.11 -5.04 13.26
N THR A 43 -1.91 -3.81 13.68
CA THR A 43 -2.56 -2.64 13.07
C THR A 43 -2.08 -2.38 11.64
N SER A 44 -0.80 -2.60 11.32
CA SER A 44 -0.30 -2.57 9.94
C SER A 44 -1.00 -3.61 9.07
N MET A 45 -1.17 -4.83 9.57
CA MET A 45 -1.91 -5.89 8.87
C MET A 45 -3.37 -5.47 8.63
N LEU A 46 -4.06 -4.94 9.64
CA LEU A 46 -5.42 -4.42 9.50
C LEU A 46 -5.49 -3.29 8.47
N ALA A 47 -4.53 -2.36 8.48
CA ALA A 47 -4.46 -1.27 7.51
C ALA A 47 -4.35 -1.79 6.07
N HIS A 48 -3.49 -2.78 5.81
CA HIS A 48 -3.39 -3.39 4.47
C HIS A 48 -4.66 -4.15 4.08
N LEU A 49 -5.35 -4.78 5.05
CA LEU A 49 -6.62 -5.46 4.80
C LEU A 49 -7.68 -4.47 4.30
N THR A 50 -7.70 -3.25 4.84
CA THR A 50 -8.64 -2.21 4.35
C THR A 50 -8.42 -1.86 2.87
N ILE A 51 -7.17 -1.87 2.39
CA ILE A 51 -6.82 -1.60 0.98
C ILE A 51 -7.31 -2.76 0.08
N VAL A 52 -7.12 -4.01 0.51
CA VAL A 52 -7.64 -5.18 -0.21
C VAL A 52 -9.17 -5.11 -0.30
N LEU A 53 -9.84 -4.82 0.81
CA LEU A 53 -11.29 -4.65 0.86
C LEU A 53 -11.75 -3.50 -0.05
N PHE A 54 -11.02 -2.39 -0.11
CA PHE A 54 -11.32 -1.33 -1.07
C PHE A 54 -11.36 -1.86 -2.50
N PHE A 55 -10.33 -2.57 -2.97
CA PHE A 55 -10.30 -3.08 -4.34
C PHE A 55 -11.38 -4.14 -4.63
N ILE A 56 -11.68 -5.01 -3.66
CA ILE A 56 -12.77 -6.01 -3.79
C ILE A 56 -14.13 -5.32 -3.95
N PHE A 57 -14.42 -4.29 -3.15
CA PHE A 57 -15.67 -3.55 -3.30
C PHE A 57 -15.66 -2.62 -4.51
N PHE A 58 -14.49 -2.14 -4.93
CA PHE A 58 -14.35 -1.34 -6.15
C PHE A 58 -14.73 -2.15 -7.39
N ILE A 59 -14.19 -3.36 -7.55
CA ILE A 59 -14.54 -4.23 -8.69
C ILE A 59 -16.02 -4.66 -8.67
N LYS A 60 -16.60 -4.82 -7.48
CA LYS A 60 -17.99 -5.27 -7.30
C LYS A 60 -19.01 -4.17 -7.54
N ASP A 61 -18.77 -2.98 -6.96
CA ASP A 61 -19.78 -1.93 -6.84
C ASP A 61 -19.55 -0.75 -7.81
N TYR A 62 -18.32 -0.57 -8.34
CA TYR A 62 -17.98 0.57 -9.20
C TYR A 62 -17.75 0.19 -10.67
N VAL A 63 -17.06 -0.91 -10.93
CA VAL A 63 -16.63 -1.28 -12.29
C VAL A 63 -17.82 -1.82 -13.10
N GLN A 64 -18.09 -1.18 -14.24
CA GLN A 64 -19.15 -1.61 -15.17
C GLN A 64 -18.72 -2.85 -15.97
N LYS A 65 -19.68 -3.60 -16.53
CA LYS A 65 -19.39 -4.86 -17.24
C LYS A 65 -18.53 -4.63 -18.49
N GLU A 66 -18.67 -3.47 -19.10
CA GLU A 66 -18.02 -3.03 -20.33
C GLU A 66 -16.56 -2.60 -20.08
N GLN A 67 -16.21 -2.25 -18.84
CA GLN A 67 -14.87 -1.77 -18.46
C GLN A 67 -13.89 -2.93 -18.20
N VAL A 68 -13.65 -3.75 -19.23
CA VAL A 68 -12.85 -4.99 -19.14
C VAL A 68 -11.42 -4.73 -18.68
N GLU A 69 -10.78 -3.67 -19.19
CA GLU A 69 -9.41 -3.31 -18.78
C GLU A 69 -9.34 -2.91 -17.30
N LEU A 70 -10.25 -2.06 -16.83
CA LEU A 70 -10.30 -1.65 -15.43
C LEU A 70 -10.59 -2.84 -14.51
N LYS A 71 -11.45 -3.77 -14.94
CA LYS A 71 -11.74 -5.00 -14.20
C LYS A 71 -10.49 -5.86 -14.01
N LYS A 72 -9.71 -6.07 -15.08
CA LYS A 72 -8.42 -6.79 -15.02
C LYS A 72 -7.43 -6.07 -14.12
N ALA A 73 -7.29 -4.76 -14.30
CA ALA A 73 -6.35 -3.95 -13.52
C ALA A 73 -6.71 -3.94 -12.02
N THR A 74 -8.00 -3.89 -11.68
CA THR A 74 -8.47 -4.00 -10.30
C THR A 74 -8.20 -5.40 -9.74
N GLY A 75 -8.42 -6.46 -10.52
CA GLY A 75 -8.05 -7.83 -10.13
C GLY A 75 -6.56 -7.97 -9.81
N LEU A 76 -5.70 -7.38 -10.64
CA LEU A 76 -4.26 -7.32 -10.37
C LEU A 76 -3.94 -6.52 -9.10
N ALA A 77 -4.61 -5.39 -8.85
CA ALA A 77 -4.44 -4.64 -7.61
C ALA A 77 -4.90 -5.42 -6.37
N ILE A 78 -5.93 -6.26 -6.46
CA ILE A 78 -6.31 -7.19 -5.38
C ILE A 78 -5.17 -8.18 -5.11
N VAL A 79 -4.60 -8.79 -6.14
CA VAL A 79 -3.46 -9.70 -5.99
C VAL A 79 -2.26 -8.97 -5.37
N GLY A 80 -1.90 -7.79 -5.88
CA GLY A 80 -0.79 -6.99 -5.36
C GLY A 80 -0.97 -6.54 -3.92
N SER A 81 -2.17 -6.07 -3.55
CA SER A 81 -2.46 -5.68 -2.17
C SER A 81 -2.54 -6.89 -1.23
N SER A 82 -3.00 -8.05 -1.70
CA SER A 82 -3.00 -9.31 -0.94
C SER A 82 -1.58 -9.84 -0.72
N ALA A 83 -0.66 -9.66 -1.68
CA ALA A 83 0.75 -9.98 -1.49
C ALA A 83 1.37 -9.18 -0.32
N MET A 84 0.95 -7.93 -0.12
CA MET A 84 1.38 -7.14 1.04
C MET A 84 0.83 -7.68 2.36
N LEU A 85 -0.36 -8.30 2.36
CA LEU A 85 -0.84 -9.01 3.54
C LEU A 85 0.08 -10.17 3.91
N LEU A 86 0.60 -10.93 2.93
CA LEU A 86 1.56 -12.01 3.20
C LEU A 86 2.84 -11.49 3.87
N VAL A 87 3.35 -10.33 3.44
CA VAL A 87 4.50 -9.67 4.09
C VAL A 87 4.17 -9.32 5.54
N ASN A 88 2.99 -8.75 5.79
CA ASN A 88 2.58 -8.37 7.14
C ASN A 88 2.31 -9.60 8.03
N THR A 89 1.74 -10.67 7.47
CA THR A 89 1.54 -11.96 8.16
C THR A 89 2.88 -12.57 8.54
N LYS A 90 3.88 -12.54 7.66
CA LYS A 90 5.25 -12.96 7.99
C LYS A 90 5.78 -12.16 9.19
N GLY A 91 5.68 -10.84 9.17
CA GLY A 91 6.11 -10.00 10.30
C GLY A 91 5.35 -10.30 11.59
N LEU A 92 4.05 -10.58 11.49
CA LEU A 92 3.20 -10.94 12.62
C LEU A 92 3.62 -12.29 13.22
N LEU A 93 3.87 -13.30 12.39
CA LEU A 93 4.36 -14.61 12.84
C LEU A 93 5.69 -14.47 13.60
N ILE A 94 6.64 -13.72 13.06
CA ILE A 94 7.97 -13.53 13.67
C ILE A 94 7.89 -12.75 14.99
N ILE A 95 7.08 -11.69 15.07
CA ILE A 95 7.07 -10.75 16.22
C ILE A 95 6.07 -11.17 17.31
N VAL A 96 4.89 -11.66 16.92
CA VAL A 96 3.80 -11.98 17.85
C VAL A 96 3.84 -13.46 18.26
N PHE A 97 4.03 -14.36 17.30
CA PHE A 97 3.92 -15.81 17.54
C PHE A 97 5.27 -16.51 17.72
N ARG A 98 6.36 -15.76 17.93
CA ARG A 98 7.73 -16.28 18.03
C ARG A 98 7.85 -17.51 18.93
N THR A 99 7.22 -17.46 20.10
CA THR A 99 7.27 -18.50 21.14
C THR A 99 6.49 -19.76 20.79
N HIS A 100 5.62 -19.70 19.79
CA HIS A 100 4.74 -20.79 19.36
C HIS A 100 5.16 -21.44 18.04
N LEU A 101 6.24 -20.93 17.41
CA LEU A 101 6.74 -21.41 16.13
C LEU A 101 7.86 -22.42 16.33
N SER A 102 7.90 -23.45 15.48
CA SER A 102 9.02 -24.39 15.47
C SER A 102 10.31 -23.69 14.99
N PRO A 103 11.48 -24.07 15.52
CA PRO A 103 12.76 -23.47 15.14
C PRO A 103 13.03 -23.50 13.62
N ASP A 104 12.66 -24.60 12.95
CA ASP A 104 12.85 -24.76 11.51
C ASP A 104 11.98 -23.80 10.68
N LEU A 105 10.73 -23.57 11.11
CA LEU A 105 9.83 -22.64 10.43
C LEU A 105 10.30 -21.20 10.63
N LEU A 106 10.77 -20.88 11.83
CA LEU A 106 11.30 -19.56 12.18
C LEU A 106 12.56 -19.24 11.35
N TRP A 107 13.48 -20.21 11.25
CA TRP A 107 14.68 -20.11 10.41
C TRP A 107 14.34 -19.90 8.92
N SER A 108 13.37 -20.65 8.40
CA SER A 108 12.90 -20.50 7.01
C SER A 108 12.30 -19.11 6.75
N LEU A 109 11.48 -18.61 7.67
CA LEU A 109 10.87 -17.28 7.56
C LEU A 109 11.93 -16.18 7.62
N GLU A 110 12.87 -16.23 8.56
CA GLU A 110 13.95 -15.23 8.66
C GLU A 110 14.83 -15.23 7.40
N ARG A 111 15.17 -16.39 6.86
CA ARG A 111 15.99 -16.52 5.64
C ARG A 111 15.27 -16.07 4.37
N SER A 112 13.93 -16.11 4.35
CA SER A 112 13.11 -15.70 3.20
C SER A 112 13.00 -14.17 3.07
N ASN A 113 14.16 -13.58 2.92
CA ASN A 113 14.42 -12.17 3.14
C ASN A 113 14.07 -11.38 1.84
N TYR A 114 14.12 -12.07 0.70
CA TYR A 114 13.62 -11.61 -0.61
C TYR A 114 12.13 -11.25 -0.62
N ILE A 115 11.29 -11.94 0.15
CA ILE A 115 9.85 -11.66 0.23
C ILE A 115 9.60 -10.22 0.72
N GLY A 116 10.46 -9.72 1.62
CA GLY A 116 10.35 -8.38 2.20
C GLY A 116 10.64 -7.23 1.23
N VAL A 117 11.25 -7.51 0.07
CA VAL A 117 11.60 -6.51 -0.95
C VAL A 117 10.82 -6.73 -2.24
N LEU A 118 10.72 -7.99 -2.68
CA LEU A 118 10.07 -8.35 -3.94
C LEU A 118 8.56 -8.14 -3.91
N LEU A 119 7.87 -8.57 -2.84
CA LEU A 119 6.41 -8.43 -2.77
C LEU A 119 5.96 -6.97 -2.70
N PRO A 120 6.59 -6.07 -1.93
CA PRO A 120 6.30 -4.64 -2.00
C PRO A 120 6.52 -4.04 -3.39
N TRP A 121 7.60 -4.44 -4.08
CA TRP A 121 7.85 -3.99 -5.44
C TRP A 121 6.75 -4.46 -6.41
N ILE A 122 6.43 -5.76 -6.43
CA ILE A 122 5.34 -6.31 -7.27
C ILE A 122 4.02 -5.58 -6.96
N SER A 123 3.68 -5.44 -5.67
CA SER A 123 2.47 -4.73 -5.25
C SER A 123 2.38 -3.32 -5.81
N SER A 124 3.50 -2.57 -5.76
CA SER A 124 3.56 -1.20 -6.27
C SER A 124 3.31 -1.10 -7.77
N ILE A 125 3.84 -2.05 -8.55
CA ILE A 125 3.65 -2.10 -10.01
C ILE A 125 2.18 -2.43 -10.35
N LEU A 126 1.58 -3.39 -9.64
CA LEU A 126 0.18 -3.77 -9.87
C LEU A 126 -0.80 -2.66 -9.47
N ILE A 127 -0.53 -1.94 -8.38
CA ILE A 127 -1.32 -0.77 -7.97
C ILE A 127 -1.15 0.39 -8.97
N LEU A 128 0.07 0.62 -9.47
CA LEU A 128 0.31 1.62 -10.52
C LEU A 128 -0.49 1.29 -11.78
N PHE A 129 -0.49 0.02 -12.20
CA PHE A 129 -1.28 -0.42 -13.36
C PHE A 129 -2.78 -0.13 -13.16
N PHE A 130 -3.32 -0.38 -11.97
CA PHE A 130 -4.68 0.02 -11.62
C PHE A 130 -4.91 1.52 -11.79
N PHE A 131 -4.04 2.39 -11.25
CA PHE A 131 -4.24 3.83 -11.38
C PHE A 131 -4.17 4.32 -12.83
N ILE A 132 -3.30 3.73 -13.64
CA ILE A 132 -3.21 4.03 -15.08
C ILE A 132 -4.50 3.63 -15.80
N SER A 133 -4.98 2.41 -15.59
CA SER A 133 -6.24 1.95 -16.19
C SER A 133 -7.43 2.79 -15.71
N PHE A 134 -7.49 3.13 -14.42
CA PHE A 134 -8.55 3.97 -13.89
C PHE A 134 -8.48 5.40 -14.45
N TYR A 135 -7.29 5.95 -14.67
CA TYR A 135 -7.13 7.26 -15.28
C TYR A 135 -7.75 7.29 -16.69
N LYS A 136 -7.48 6.28 -17.52
CA LYS A 136 -8.06 6.16 -18.86
C LYS A 136 -9.59 6.19 -18.84
N GLU A 137 -10.21 5.44 -17.93
CA GLU A 137 -11.67 5.43 -17.76
C GLU A 137 -12.22 6.79 -17.31
N THR A 138 -11.54 7.46 -16.37
CA THR A 138 -11.99 8.79 -15.91
C THR A 138 -11.89 9.88 -16.98
N VAL A 139 -11.02 9.71 -17.98
CA VAL A 139 -10.94 10.59 -19.15
C VAL A 139 -12.20 10.42 -20.02
N LEU A 140 -12.68 9.19 -20.20
CA LEU A 140 -13.88 8.89 -20.98
C LEU A 140 -15.15 9.40 -20.30
N GLU A 141 -15.26 9.26 -18.97
CA GLU A 141 -16.45 9.66 -18.20
C GLU A 141 -16.55 11.17 -17.89
N ARG A 142 -15.62 12.02 -18.39
CA ARG A 142 -15.58 13.49 -18.20
C ARG A 142 -15.62 13.98 -16.73
N LYS A 143 -15.27 13.14 -15.74
CA LYS A 143 -15.21 13.54 -14.32
C LYS A 143 -13.93 14.33 -14.00
N MET A 144 -13.93 15.63 -14.28
CA MET A 144 -12.74 16.49 -14.21
C MET A 144 -12.01 16.49 -12.85
N LYS A 145 -12.74 16.45 -11.72
CA LYS A 145 -12.12 16.41 -10.38
C LYS A 145 -11.45 15.07 -10.11
N LEU A 146 -12.16 13.97 -10.39
CA LEU A 146 -11.63 12.62 -10.19
C LEU A 146 -10.44 12.35 -11.12
N ARG A 147 -10.50 12.82 -12.36
CA ARG A 147 -9.37 12.74 -13.32
C ARG A 147 -8.08 13.36 -12.76
N LYS A 148 -8.15 14.57 -12.21
CA LYS A 148 -6.98 15.23 -11.59
C LYS A 148 -6.45 14.44 -10.41
N ALA A 149 -7.35 13.91 -9.58
CA ALA A 149 -6.96 13.10 -8.42
C ALA A 149 -6.34 11.76 -8.82
N THR A 150 -6.88 11.08 -9.83
CA THR A 150 -6.30 9.85 -10.37
C THR A 150 -4.94 10.12 -11.03
N LEU A 151 -4.79 11.22 -11.78
CA LEU A 151 -3.47 11.60 -12.34
C LEU A 151 -2.43 11.82 -11.24
N SER A 152 -2.82 12.52 -10.17
CA SER A 152 -1.94 12.69 -9.00
C SER A 152 -1.54 11.32 -8.42
N ALA A 153 -2.48 10.40 -8.21
CA ALA A 153 -2.18 9.05 -7.73
C ALA A 153 -1.31 8.22 -8.70
N VAL A 154 -1.45 8.40 -10.02
CA VAL A 154 -0.54 7.79 -11.00
C VAL A 154 0.88 8.31 -10.77
N ILE A 155 1.08 9.62 -10.65
CA ILE A 155 2.40 10.22 -10.43
C ILE A 155 2.99 9.72 -9.10
N GLY A 156 2.22 9.78 -8.01
CA GLY A 156 2.66 9.30 -6.70
C GLY A 156 3.00 7.82 -6.67
N SER A 157 2.21 6.99 -7.35
CA SER A 157 2.46 5.53 -7.43
C SER A 157 3.65 5.21 -8.32
N SER A 158 3.87 5.95 -9.41
CA SER A 158 5.06 5.83 -10.26
C SER A 158 6.33 6.15 -9.49
N ILE A 159 6.33 7.24 -8.72
CA ILE A 159 7.45 7.62 -7.87
C ILE A 159 7.72 6.52 -6.84
N ASN A 160 6.68 6.03 -6.14
CA ASN A 160 6.85 4.94 -5.18
C ASN A 160 7.36 3.65 -5.82
N ALA A 161 6.91 3.30 -7.03
CA ALA A 161 7.43 2.15 -7.78
C ALA A 161 8.91 2.32 -8.15
N LEU A 162 9.34 3.53 -8.54
CA LEU A 162 10.75 3.83 -8.80
C LEU A 162 11.60 3.70 -7.53
N VAL A 163 11.12 4.22 -6.40
CA VAL A 163 11.81 4.07 -5.11
C VAL A 163 11.96 2.59 -4.74
N LEU A 164 10.90 1.79 -4.88
CA LEU A 164 10.97 0.35 -4.60
C LEU A 164 11.83 -0.41 -5.61
N THR A 165 11.90 0.04 -6.86
CA THR A 165 12.82 -0.50 -7.86
C THR A 165 14.27 -0.23 -7.46
N PHE A 166 14.56 0.98 -6.98
CA PHE A 166 15.88 1.32 -6.44
C PHE A 166 16.24 0.43 -5.24
N VAL A 167 15.32 0.21 -4.30
CA VAL A 167 15.54 -0.70 -3.15
C VAL A 167 15.79 -2.13 -3.61
N LEU A 168 15.01 -2.63 -4.57
CA LEU A 168 15.17 -3.97 -5.12
C LEU A 168 16.55 -4.13 -5.77
N LEU A 169 16.94 -3.20 -6.64
CA LEU A 169 18.26 -3.24 -7.29
C LEU A 169 19.38 -3.18 -6.24
N ASN A 170 19.28 -2.28 -5.27
CA ASN A 170 20.27 -2.16 -4.21
C ASN A 170 20.44 -3.49 -3.43
N SER A 171 19.33 -4.16 -3.11
CA SER A 171 19.35 -5.46 -2.42
C SER A 171 19.98 -6.59 -3.25
N LEU A 172 19.82 -6.55 -4.58
CA LEU A 172 20.42 -7.54 -5.49
C LEU A 172 21.91 -7.31 -5.71
N PHE A 173 22.35 -6.04 -5.81
CA PHE A 173 23.75 -5.70 -6.07
C PHE A 173 24.63 -5.78 -4.81
N LEU A 174 24.14 -5.39 -3.64
CA LEU A 174 24.94 -5.39 -2.40
C LEU A 174 24.88 -6.71 -1.63
N ARG A 175 24.05 -7.69 -2.04
CA ARG A 175 23.79 -8.98 -1.36
C ARG A 175 23.34 -8.89 0.12
N GLU A 176 23.20 -7.70 0.66
CA GLU A 176 22.57 -7.40 1.93
C GLU A 176 21.21 -6.75 1.66
N ILE A 177 20.17 -7.21 2.37
CA ILE A 177 18.84 -6.59 2.30
C ILE A 177 18.87 -5.37 3.19
N ILE A 178 19.41 -4.29 2.63
CA ILE A 178 19.43 -3.00 3.28
C ILE A 178 18.06 -2.39 3.05
N HIS A 179 17.21 -2.40 4.08
CA HIS A 179 15.99 -1.61 4.04
C HIS A 179 16.36 -0.11 3.94
N LEU A 180 15.47 0.74 3.41
CA LEU A 180 15.70 2.19 3.32
C LEU A 180 16.09 2.87 4.64
N VAL A 181 15.75 2.24 5.77
CA VAL A 181 16.09 2.68 7.13
C VAL A 181 17.56 2.39 7.49
N GLU A 182 18.17 1.40 6.85
CA GLU A 182 19.57 0.99 7.04
C GLU A 182 20.52 1.65 6.01
N LEU A 183 19.96 2.24 4.94
CA LEU A 183 20.68 3.16 4.07
C LEU A 183 21.14 4.38 4.88
N SER A 184 22.33 4.91 4.56
CA SER A 184 22.91 6.03 5.31
C SER A 184 21.89 7.14 5.58
N ARG A 185 21.91 7.71 6.79
CA ARG A 185 20.94 8.73 7.25
C ARG A 185 20.74 9.87 6.25
N LYS A 186 21.78 10.21 5.46
CA LYS A 186 21.75 11.20 4.38
C LYS A 186 20.81 10.79 3.23
N ILE A 187 20.82 9.52 2.82
CA ILE A 187 19.96 8.99 1.77
C ILE A 187 18.50 8.93 2.25
N ALA A 188 18.27 8.50 3.49
CA ALA A 188 16.93 8.48 4.08
C ALA A 188 16.27 9.88 4.07
N ILE A 189 17.01 10.94 4.40
CA ILE A 189 16.51 12.33 4.38
C ILE A 189 16.04 12.74 2.98
N ILE A 190 16.73 12.32 1.92
CA ILE A 190 16.36 12.63 0.52
C ILE A 190 15.05 11.92 0.14
N PHE A 191 14.84 10.69 0.62
CA PHE A 191 13.62 9.93 0.31
C PHE A 191 12.38 10.37 1.10
N ILE A 192 12.53 11.05 2.24
CA ILE A 192 11.38 11.52 3.05
C ILE A 192 10.41 12.40 2.23
N PRO A 193 10.84 13.49 1.57
CA PRO A 193 9.94 14.30 0.74
C PRO A 193 9.26 13.50 -0.38
N ILE A 194 9.98 12.55 -0.96
CA ILE A 194 9.48 11.67 -2.02
C ILE A 194 8.35 10.77 -1.49
N PHE A 195 8.53 10.20 -0.30
CA PHE A 195 7.49 9.40 0.36
C PHE A 195 6.28 10.24 0.77
N VAL A 196 6.50 11.44 1.33
CA VAL A 196 5.41 12.35 1.71
C VAL A 196 4.61 12.75 0.48
N PHE A 197 5.27 13.11 -0.62
CA PHE A 197 4.59 13.45 -1.87
C PHE A 197 3.77 12.28 -2.40
N SER A 198 4.36 11.08 -2.44
CA SER A 198 3.68 9.86 -2.91
C SER A 198 2.45 9.54 -2.06
N PHE A 199 2.58 9.66 -0.74
CA PHE A 199 1.47 9.50 0.21
C PHE A 199 0.36 10.52 -0.04
N VAL A 200 0.67 11.81 -0.10
CA VAL A 200 -0.32 12.89 -0.30
C VAL A 200 -1.04 12.70 -1.64
N ALA A 201 -0.32 12.33 -2.69
CA ALA A 201 -0.88 12.10 -4.02
C ALA A 201 -1.91 10.96 -4.04
N VAL A 202 -1.58 9.82 -3.41
CA VAL A 202 -2.50 8.68 -3.28
C VAL A 202 -3.66 9.02 -2.35
N LEU A 203 -3.40 9.68 -1.21
CA LEU A 203 -4.44 10.09 -0.27
C LEU A 203 -5.45 11.06 -0.93
N TYR A 204 -4.97 11.99 -1.75
CA TYR A 204 -5.80 12.93 -2.50
C TYR A 204 -6.78 12.20 -3.43
N PHE A 205 -6.35 11.11 -4.08
CA PHE A 205 -7.23 10.24 -4.84
C PHE A 205 -8.33 9.64 -3.96
N PHE A 206 -7.97 8.98 -2.86
CA PHE A 206 -8.95 8.31 -1.99
C PHE A 206 -9.97 9.30 -1.40
N LEU A 207 -9.52 10.48 -0.96
CA LEU A 207 -10.40 11.54 -0.47
C LEU A 207 -11.35 12.05 -1.54
N THR A 208 -10.85 12.27 -2.76
CA THR A 208 -11.67 12.72 -3.89
C THR A 208 -12.69 11.65 -4.29
N PHE A 209 -12.26 10.38 -4.35
CA PHE A 209 -13.12 9.26 -4.67
C PHE A 209 -14.23 9.09 -3.62
N TYR A 210 -13.90 9.20 -2.33
CA TYR A 210 -14.87 9.15 -1.23
C TYR A 210 -15.95 10.22 -1.37
N LYS A 211 -15.56 11.48 -1.63
CA LYS A 211 -16.50 12.60 -1.85
C LYS A 211 -17.38 12.38 -3.09
N GLU A 212 -16.85 11.76 -4.13
CA GLU A 212 -17.63 11.45 -5.34
C GLU A 212 -18.70 10.38 -5.05
N GLN A 213 -18.40 9.37 -4.23
CA GLN A 213 -19.38 8.38 -3.80
C GLN A 213 -20.50 9.00 -2.95
N GLU A 214 -20.17 9.97 -2.08
CA GLU A 214 -21.16 10.68 -1.27
C GLU A 214 -22.19 11.42 -2.12
N LYS A 215 -21.72 12.14 -3.15
CA LYS A 215 -22.61 12.86 -4.09
C LYS A 215 -23.57 11.95 -4.83
N LYS A 216 -23.09 10.76 -5.25
CA LYS A 216 -23.93 9.76 -5.92
C LYS A 216 -25.05 9.23 -5.02
N VAL A 217 -24.77 9.05 -3.73
CA VAL A 217 -25.79 8.59 -2.77
C VAL A 217 -26.83 9.69 -2.52
N SER A 218 -26.40 10.95 -2.35
CA SER A 218 -27.32 12.07 -2.13
C SER A 218 -28.19 12.43 -3.34
N SER A 219 -27.78 12.07 -4.56
CA SER A 219 -28.59 12.28 -5.77
C SER A 219 -29.58 11.14 -6.05
N ALA A 220 -29.49 10.02 -5.33
CA ALA A 220 -30.33 8.84 -5.49
C ALA A 220 -31.37 8.67 -4.37
N SER A 221 -31.35 9.58 -3.38
CA SER A 221 -32.31 9.71 -2.27
C SER A 221 -33.22 10.90 -2.48
#